data_AF-A0A4Y2TJU7-F1
#
_entry.id   AF-A0A4Y2TJU7-F1
#
_cell.length_a   1.000
_cell.length_b   1.000
_cell.length_c   1.000
_cell.angle_alpha   90.00
_cell.angle_beta   90.00
_cell.angle_gamma   90.00
#
_symmetry.space_group_name_H-M   'P 1'
#
loop_
_entity.id
_entity.type
_entity.pdbx_description
1 polymer ?
#
loop_
_entity_poly.entity_id
_entity_poly.type
_entity_poly.pdbx_seq_one_letter_code
_entity_poly.pdbx_strand_id
1 'polypeptide(L)'
;DSVVLEICTKGWSRQSVRDELFVQICRQTTENPRKESLVLGWELMAVCLTFFPPSVKFQPYLEGFINRHKDTSFDEPDFKLSHYAAVCSKRLERISKSGAKRGLRKPTLEEIEQSKNQIFRPSMFGNLLEEVMALQAHKYPNRQLPWIQTTLSEAVLQLNGTQTEGIFRVPGDIDEVNAMKLQIDQWEVPECNDPHVPASLLKLWYRELYEPLIPSEFYEECIQNCLDPEGAVAIVDKLPEINRLVLCYLIRFLQVFAAEQNASVTKMDASNLAMVMAPNCLRCMSDDPRVIFENTRKEMAYVKMLIENLDTTCMKGVL
;
A
#
# COMPACT_ATOMS: atom_id res chain seq x y z
N ASP A 1 18.79 9.99 -11.60
CA ASP A 1 17.69 8.98 -11.54
C ASP A 1 17.26 8.38 -12.88
N SER A 2 17.45 9.04 -14.02
CA SER A 2 17.08 8.50 -15.35
C SER A 2 17.68 7.13 -15.67
N VAL A 3 18.95 6.89 -15.32
CA VAL A 3 19.63 5.59 -15.52
C VAL A 3 19.01 4.50 -14.64
N VAL A 4 18.69 4.82 -13.38
CA VAL A 4 18.05 3.89 -12.44
C VAL A 4 16.68 3.48 -12.98
N LEU A 5 15.91 4.44 -13.47
CA LEU A 5 14.61 4.18 -14.10
C LEU A 5 14.74 3.23 -15.31
N GLU A 6 15.74 3.43 -16.16
CA GLU A 6 15.98 2.56 -17.31
C GLU A 6 16.30 1.11 -16.87
N ILE A 7 17.18 0.95 -15.88
CA ILE A 7 17.52 -0.36 -15.30
C ILE A 7 16.28 -1.03 -14.73
N CYS A 8 15.51 -0.31 -13.90
CA CYS A 8 14.30 -0.83 -13.30
C CYS A 8 13.25 -1.21 -14.35
N THR A 9 13.09 -0.39 -15.39
CA THR A 9 12.20 -0.68 -16.52
C THR A 9 12.61 -1.96 -17.26
N LYS A 10 13.91 -2.16 -17.49
CA LYS A 10 14.42 -3.37 -18.15
C LYS A 10 14.20 -4.62 -17.29
N GLY A 11 14.54 -4.59 -16.00
CA GLY A 11 14.32 -5.72 -15.09
C GLY A 11 12.84 -6.04 -14.88
N TRP A 12 11.99 -5.02 -14.80
CA TRP A 12 10.55 -5.18 -14.71
C TRP A 12 9.98 -5.88 -15.95
N SER A 13 10.27 -5.36 -17.15
CA SER A 13 9.72 -5.86 -18.43
C SER A 13 10.31 -7.18 -18.93
N ARG A 14 11.56 -7.51 -18.57
CA ARG A 14 12.27 -8.68 -19.11
C ARG A 14 12.77 -9.58 -17.99
N GLN A 15 12.04 -10.66 -17.72
CA GLN A 15 12.40 -11.60 -16.66
C GLN A 15 13.80 -12.22 -16.84
N SER A 16 14.20 -12.47 -18.09
CA SER A 16 15.48 -13.10 -18.42
C SER A 16 16.73 -12.28 -18.06
N VAL A 17 16.60 -10.98 -17.80
CA VAL A 17 17.74 -10.13 -17.41
C VAL A 17 17.81 -9.84 -15.91
N ARG A 18 16.81 -10.27 -15.12
CA ARG A 18 16.71 -9.91 -13.68
C ARG A 18 17.89 -10.43 -12.88
N ASP A 19 18.23 -11.70 -13.04
CA ASP A 19 19.35 -12.32 -12.32
C ASP A 19 20.67 -11.66 -12.71
N GLU A 20 20.88 -11.39 -14.00
CA GLU A 20 22.08 -10.69 -14.49
C GLU A 20 22.20 -9.29 -13.87
N LEU A 21 21.10 -8.53 -13.79
CA LEU A 21 21.11 -7.22 -13.13
C LEU A 21 21.53 -7.33 -11.66
N PHE A 22 20.97 -8.28 -10.90
CA PHE A 22 21.35 -8.47 -9.51
C PHE A 22 22.81 -8.94 -9.36
N VAL A 23 23.27 -9.86 -10.21
CA VAL A 23 24.67 -10.32 -10.22
C VAL A 23 25.63 -9.15 -10.48
N GLN A 24 25.32 -8.30 -11.47
CA GLN A 24 26.14 -7.12 -11.76
C GLN A 24 26.14 -6.14 -10.59
N ILE A 25 25.01 -5.93 -9.91
CA ILE A 25 24.98 -5.08 -8.71
C ILE A 25 25.82 -5.70 -7.58
N CYS A 26 25.66 -7.00 -7.29
CA CYS A 26 26.47 -7.71 -6.28
C CYS A 26 27.96 -7.59 -6.58
N ARG A 27 28.35 -7.71 -7.86
CA ARG A 27 29.74 -7.54 -8.28
C ARG A 27 30.24 -6.12 -8.01
N GLN A 28 29.44 -5.10 -8.32
CA GLN A 28 29.80 -3.70 -8.10
C GLN A 28 29.79 -3.29 -6.62
N THR A 29 29.16 -4.05 -5.74
CA THR A 29 29.15 -3.81 -4.29
C THR A 29 30.15 -4.67 -3.51
N THR A 30 30.74 -5.70 -4.14
CA THR A 30 31.76 -6.55 -3.50
C THR A 30 33.12 -5.85 -3.52
N GLU A 31 33.72 -5.64 -2.34
CA GLU A 31 35.07 -5.08 -2.19
C GLU A 31 35.29 -3.76 -2.97
N ASN A 32 34.24 -2.96 -3.14
CA ASN A 32 34.33 -1.71 -3.91
C ASN A 32 35.12 -0.66 -3.12
N PRO A 33 36.27 -0.19 -3.63
CA PRO A 33 37.11 0.77 -2.89
C PRO A 33 36.50 2.18 -2.86
N ARG A 34 35.51 2.48 -3.71
CA ARG A 34 34.86 3.80 -3.79
C ARG A 34 33.55 3.78 -3.02
N LYS A 35 33.55 4.38 -1.83
CA LYS A 35 32.40 4.45 -0.92
C LYS A 35 31.13 4.99 -1.58
N GLU A 36 31.24 6.09 -2.32
CA GLU A 36 30.11 6.67 -3.08
C GLU A 36 29.50 5.66 -4.05
N SER A 37 30.33 4.89 -4.75
CA SER A 37 29.85 3.86 -5.68
C SER A 37 29.22 2.68 -4.95
N LEU A 38 29.73 2.33 -3.77
CA LEU A 38 29.18 1.27 -2.93
C LEU A 38 27.78 1.64 -2.44
N VAL A 39 27.61 2.86 -1.93
CA VAL A 39 26.31 3.43 -1.53
C VAL A 39 25.32 3.34 -2.69
N LEU A 40 25.69 3.88 -3.86
CA LEU A 40 24.82 3.88 -5.04
C LEU A 40 24.47 2.46 -5.53
N GLY A 41 25.38 1.50 -5.38
CA GLY A 41 25.13 0.10 -5.71
C GLY A 41 24.09 -0.55 -4.80
N TRP A 42 24.17 -0.32 -3.49
CA TRP A 42 23.19 -0.83 -2.52
C TRP A 42 21.84 -0.11 -2.61
N GLU A 43 21.84 1.20 -2.87
CA GLU A 43 20.62 1.93 -3.21
C GLU A 43 19.96 1.34 -4.45
N LEU A 44 20.72 1.10 -5.52
CA LEU A 44 20.21 0.49 -6.74
C LEU A 44 19.63 -0.91 -6.46
N MET A 45 20.30 -1.72 -5.63
CA MET A 45 19.77 -3.04 -5.23
C MET A 45 18.41 -2.91 -4.54
N ALA A 46 18.30 -2.02 -3.54
CA ALA A 46 17.06 -1.79 -2.81
C ALA A 46 15.94 -1.31 -3.74
N VAL A 47 16.25 -0.41 -4.68
CA VAL A 47 15.29 0.10 -5.67
C VAL A 47 14.85 -1.02 -6.60
N CYS A 48 15.76 -1.81 -7.19
CA CYS A 48 15.42 -2.95 -8.04
C CYS A 48 14.49 -3.95 -7.35
N LEU A 49 14.77 -4.29 -6.08
CA LEU A 49 13.94 -5.18 -5.25
C LEU A 49 12.56 -4.60 -4.91
N THR A 50 12.28 -3.34 -5.27
CA THR A 50 10.92 -2.77 -5.19
C THR A 50 10.06 -3.17 -6.39
N PHE A 51 10.66 -3.48 -7.55
CA PHE A 51 9.94 -3.65 -8.81
C PHE A 51 9.94 -5.08 -9.33
N PHE A 52 11.00 -5.86 -9.11
CA PHE A 52 11.06 -7.25 -9.57
C PHE A 52 11.87 -8.16 -8.64
N PRO A 53 11.44 -9.42 -8.45
CA PRO A 53 12.22 -10.42 -7.73
C PRO A 53 13.33 -11.00 -8.61
N PRO A 54 14.37 -11.61 -8.04
CA PRO A 54 15.21 -12.55 -8.75
C PRO A 54 14.41 -13.80 -9.16
N SER A 55 15.01 -14.68 -9.96
CA SER A 55 14.42 -16.01 -10.20
C SER A 55 14.44 -16.86 -8.92
N VAL A 56 13.52 -17.82 -8.82
CA VAL A 56 13.46 -18.78 -7.70
C VAL A 56 14.78 -19.53 -7.52
N LYS A 57 15.51 -19.79 -8.63
CA LYS A 57 16.81 -20.46 -8.59
C LYS A 57 17.90 -19.54 -8.03
N PHE A 58 17.88 -18.25 -8.35
CA PHE A 58 18.91 -17.30 -7.93
C PHE A 58 18.64 -16.70 -6.54
N GLN A 59 17.38 -16.65 -6.10
CA GLN A 59 16.96 -16.05 -4.83
C GLN A 59 17.82 -16.46 -3.62
N PRO A 60 18.09 -17.76 -3.35
CA PRO A 60 18.87 -18.15 -2.16
C PRO A 60 20.29 -17.58 -2.15
N TYR A 61 20.89 -17.38 -3.33
CA TYR A 61 22.22 -16.81 -3.47
C TYR A 61 22.22 -15.30 -3.19
N LEU A 62 21.20 -14.59 -3.70
CA LEU A 62 21.03 -13.17 -3.42
C LEU A 62 20.72 -12.92 -1.94
N GLU A 63 19.86 -13.75 -1.33
CA GLU A 63 19.59 -13.72 0.11
C GLU A 63 20.87 -13.93 0.92
N GLY A 64 21.66 -14.96 0.60
CA GLY A 64 22.94 -15.23 1.26
C GLY A 64 23.96 -14.12 1.06
N PHE A 65 23.96 -13.44 -0.09
CA PHE A 65 24.78 -12.25 -0.32
C PHE A 65 24.35 -11.08 0.57
N ILE A 66 23.05 -10.73 0.57
CA ILE A 66 22.51 -9.62 1.35
C ILE A 66 22.69 -9.87 2.85
N ASN A 67 22.40 -11.08 3.34
CA ASN A 67 22.48 -11.41 4.77
C ASN A 67 23.90 -11.29 5.32
N ARG A 68 24.93 -11.61 4.52
CA ARG A 68 26.33 -11.43 4.94
C ARG A 68 26.70 -9.96 5.18
N HIS A 69 26.02 -9.02 4.52
CA HIS A 69 26.26 -7.59 4.66
C HIS A 69 25.37 -6.92 5.70
N LYS A 70 24.58 -7.69 6.48
CA LYS A 70 23.83 -7.18 7.64
C LYS A 70 24.68 -7.05 8.90
N ASP A 71 25.90 -7.59 8.89
CA ASP A 71 26.81 -7.48 10.02
C ASP A 71 27.22 -6.01 10.24
N THR A 72 26.92 -5.49 11.42
CA THR A 72 27.24 -4.12 11.83
C THR A 72 28.73 -3.90 12.08
N SER A 73 29.54 -4.96 12.13
CA SER A 73 30.99 -4.85 12.31
C SER A 73 31.70 -4.09 11.17
N PHE A 74 31.06 -4.02 10.00
CA PHE A 74 31.55 -3.31 8.82
C PHE A 74 30.94 -1.91 8.65
N ASP A 75 30.10 -1.46 9.59
CA ASP A 75 29.48 -0.14 9.51
C ASP A 75 30.50 0.96 9.85
N GLU A 76 30.45 2.03 9.06
CA GLU A 76 31.16 3.26 9.34
C GLU A 76 30.18 4.34 9.82
N PRO A 77 30.65 5.37 10.55
CA PRO A 77 29.78 6.45 11.05
C PRO A 77 28.93 7.12 9.95
N ASP A 78 29.50 7.31 8.77
CA ASP A 78 28.87 8.00 7.63
C ASP A 78 28.18 7.03 6.65
N PHE A 79 28.39 5.72 6.80
CA PHE A 79 27.81 4.70 5.92
C PHE A 79 27.53 3.41 6.68
N LYS A 80 26.24 3.20 6.98
CA LYS A 80 25.75 1.98 7.61
C LYS A 80 25.34 0.98 6.54
N LEU A 81 26.29 0.20 6.05
CA LEU A 81 26.05 -0.85 5.06
C LEU A 81 24.98 -1.84 5.54
N SER A 82 25.02 -2.19 6.83
CA SER A 82 24.06 -3.09 7.46
C SER A 82 22.60 -2.62 7.28
N HIS A 83 22.37 -1.31 7.29
CA HIS A 83 21.05 -0.70 7.10
C HIS A 83 20.51 -0.95 5.69
N TYR A 84 21.32 -0.69 4.65
CA TYR A 84 20.90 -0.97 3.27
C TYR A 84 20.67 -2.46 3.04
N ALA A 85 21.52 -3.32 3.59
CA ALA A 85 21.36 -4.76 3.51
C ALA A 85 20.07 -5.24 4.21
N ALA A 86 19.74 -4.66 5.37
CA ALA A 86 18.49 -4.93 6.07
C ALA A 86 17.26 -4.54 5.24
N VAL A 87 17.28 -3.35 4.63
CA VAL A 87 16.22 -2.88 3.72
C VAL A 87 16.09 -3.81 2.50
N CYS A 88 17.21 -4.17 1.86
CA CYS A 88 17.23 -5.09 0.72
C CYS A 88 16.64 -6.44 1.09
N SER A 89 17.02 -7.00 2.25
CA SER A 89 16.50 -8.28 2.69
C SER A 89 14.99 -8.25 2.92
N LYS A 90 14.48 -7.20 3.56
CA LYS A 90 13.03 -7.04 3.78
C LYS A 90 12.27 -6.91 2.47
N ARG A 91 12.81 -6.15 1.51
CA ARG A 91 12.22 -6.01 0.17
C ARG A 91 12.28 -7.32 -0.61
N LEU A 92 13.37 -8.07 -0.53
CA LEU A 92 13.53 -9.37 -1.18
C LEU A 92 12.53 -10.39 -0.66
N GLU A 93 12.40 -10.53 0.66
CA GLU A 93 11.42 -11.44 1.26
C GLU A 93 9.99 -11.10 0.79
N ARG A 94 9.65 -9.82 0.78
CA ARG A 94 8.34 -9.32 0.36
C ARG A 94 8.06 -9.63 -1.11
N ILE A 95 8.97 -9.26 -2.00
CA ILE A 95 8.76 -9.39 -3.44
C ILE A 95 8.89 -10.84 -3.93
N SER A 96 9.56 -11.71 -3.18
CA SER A 96 9.59 -13.14 -3.44
C SER A 96 8.25 -13.83 -3.11
N LYS A 97 7.52 -13.35 -2.09
CA LYS A 97 6.17 -13.84 -1.77
C LYS A 97 5.13 -13.32 -2.76
N SER A 98 5.17 -12.02 -3.08
CA SER A 98 4.17 -11.37 -3.94
C SER A 98 4.46 -11.47 -5.44
N GLY A 99 5.65 -11.94 -5.83
CA GLY A 99 6.15 -11.82 -7.21
C GLY A 99 6.49 -10.37 -7.59
N ALA A 100 6.80 -10.15 -8.88
CA ALA A 100 7.09 -8.82 -9.41
C ALA A 100 5.96 -7.84 -9.08
N LYS A 101 6.33 -6.77 -8.37
CA LYS A 101 5.39 -5.73 -7.99
C LYS A 101 4.78 -5.18 -9.28
N ARG A 102 3.50 -5.45 -9.49
CA ARG A 102 2.61 -4.85 -10.51
C ARG A 102 2.90 -5.32 -11.95
N GLY A 103 2.08 -6.26 -12.42
CA GLY A 103 1.97 -6.64 -13.83
C GLY A 103 1.47 -5.53 -14.78
N LEU A 104 1.07 -4.36 -14.27
CA LEU A 104 0.30 -3.39 -15.06
C LEU A 104 0.93 -2.00 -15.23
N ARG A 105 1.85 -1.57 -14.37
CA ARG A 105 2.38 -0.20 -14.41
C ARG A 105 3.90 -0.18 -14.48
N LYS A 106 4.40 0.37 -15.60
CA LYS A 106 5.82 0.63 -15.84
C LYS A 106 6.38 1.52 -14.70
N PRO A 107 7.60 1.24 -14.19
CA PRO A 107 8.24 2.11 -13.21
C PRO A 107 8.27 3.57 -13.67
N THR A 108 8.10 4.49 -12.73
CA THR A 108 8.13 5.95 -12.94
C THR A 108 9.22 6.61 -12.11
N LEU A 109 9.66 7.83 -12.49
CA LEU A 109 10.68 8.56 -11.71
C LEU A 109 10.24 8.78 -10.26
N GLU A 110 8.97 9.10 -10.05
CA GLU A 110 8.39 9.32 -8.73
C GLU A 110 8.49 8.06 -7.84
N GLU A 111 8.21 6.87 -8.39
CA GLU A 111 8.36 5.61 -7.64
C GLU A 111 9.83 5.29 -7.33
N ILE A 112 10.77 5.66 -8.21
CA ILE A 112 12.21 5.49 -7.96
C ILE A 112 12.63 6.39 -6.80
N GLU A 113 12.23 7.66 -6.84
CA GLU A 113 12.54 8.63 -5.79
C GLU A 113 11.91 8.22 -4.45
N GLN A 114 10.64 7.81 -4.46
CA GLN A 114 9.96 7.29 -3.28
C GLN A 114 10.67 6.06 -2.72
N SER A 115 11.06 5.10 -3.58
CA SER A 115 11.78 3.90 -3.16
C SER A 115 13.13 4.22 -2.51
N LYS A 116 13.86 5.23 -3.00
CA LYS A 116 15.10 5.71 -2.39
C LYS A 116 14.86 6.39 -1.05
N ASN A 117 13.90 7.30 -0.97
CA ASN A 117 13.55 8.00 0.26
C ASN A 117 13.14 7.02 1.37
N GLN A 118 12.40 5.97 1.01
CA GLN A 118 11.96 4.91 1.93
C GLN A 118 13.08 4.01 2.44
N ILE A 119 14.32 4.12 1.92
CA ILE A 119 15.47 3.45 2.54
C ILE A 119 15.73 4.08 3.91
N PHE A 120 15.60 5.40 4.06
CA PHE A 120 15.96 6.12 5.30
C PHE A 120 14.75 6.62 6.08
N ARG A 121 13.61 6.83 5.41
CA ARG A 121 12.39 7.37 6.00
C ARG A 121 11.28 6.34 5.89
N PRO A 122 11.03 5.56 6.95
CA PRO A 122 9.85 4.71 7.00
C PRO A 122 8.60 5.56 6.72
N SER A 123 7.67 4.99 5.96
CA SER A 123 6.44 5.68 5.54
C SER A 123 5.24 4.84 5.91
N MET A 124 4.12 5.47 6.23
CA MET A 124 2.84 4.80 6.45
C MET A 124 2.19 4.36 5.12
N PHE A 125 2.75 4.81 4.00
CA PHE A 125 2.26 4.55 2.64
C PHE A 125 3.14 3.53 1.91
N GLY A 126 2.56 2.74 1.00
CA GLY A 126 3.34 1.80 0.18
C GLY A 126 3.73 0.48 0.86
N ASN A 127 3.28 0.25 2.10
CA ASN A 127 3.65 -0.89 2.94
C ASN A 127 2.51 -1.90 3.11
N LEU A 128 2.83 -3.07 3.66
CA LEU A 128 1.84 -4.04 4.11
C LEU A 128 1.15 -3.55 5.39
N LEU A 129 -0.06 -4.02 5.67
CA LEU A 129 -0.77 -3.66 6.89
C LEU A 129 0.01 -4.05 8.14
N GLU A 130 0.61 -5.24 8.16
CA GLU A 130 1.45 -5.73 9.26
C GLU A 130 2.66 -4.83 9.50
N GLU A 131 3.23 -4.27 8.44
CA GLU A 131 4.36 -3.36 8.55
C GLU A 131 3.93 -2.00 9.08
N VAL A 132 2.77 -1.49 8.66
CA VAL A 132 2.18 -0.28 9.23
C VAL A 132 1.91 -0.48 10.73
N MET A 133 1.37 -1.65 11.11
CA MET A 133 1.15 -2.01 12.52
C MET A 133 2.46 -2.14 13.31
N ALA A 134 3.50 -2.73 12.72
CA ALA A 134 4.81 -2.81 13.35
C ALA A 134 5.46 -1.42 13.52
N LEU A 135 5.33 -0.54 12.53
CA LEU A 135 5.83 0.83 12.59
C LEU A 135 5.15 1.63 13.70
N GLN A 136 3.82 1.49 13.84
CA GLN A 136 3.09 2.22 14.87
C GLN A 136 3.28 1.66 16.27
N ALA A 137 3.64 0.39 16.42
CA ALA A 137 3.70 -0.27 17.73
C ALA A 137 4.59 0.47 18.75
N HIS A 138 5.60 1.21 18.29
CA HIS A 138 6.42 2.04 19.17
C HIS A 138 5.67 3.23 19.80
N LYS A 139 4.75 3.87 19.06
CA LYS A 139 3.98 5.05 19.50
C LYS A 139 2.58 4.68 20.01
N TYR A 140 1.98 3.65 19.43
CA TYR A 140 0.61 3.19 19.67
C TYR A 140 0.56 1.65 19.81
N PRO A 141 1.20 1.06 20.84
CA PRO A 141 1.34 -0.39 21.00
C PRO A 141 0.01 -1.14 21.18
N ASN A 142 -1.01 -0.46 21.70
CA ASN A 142 -2.30 -1.08 22.03
C ASN A 142 -3.35 -0.93 20.93
N ARG A 143 -3.04 -0.20 19.84
CA ARG A 143 -4.01 -0.01 18.75
C ARG A 143 -4.11 -1.27 17.91
N GLN A 144 -5.34 -1.68 17.65
CA GLN A 144 -5.64 -2.83 16.79
C GLN A 144 -5.78 -2.44 15.32
N LEU A 145 -6.00 -1.15 15.06
CA LEU A 145 -6.13 -0.60 13.71
C LEU A 145 -4.93 0.29 13.36
N PRO A 146 -4.62 0.45 12.06
CA PRO A 146 -3.67 1.44 11.59
C PRO A 146 -4.04 2.85 12.08
N TRP A 147 -3.09 3.50 12.74
CA TRP A 147 -3.24 4.87 13.25
C TRP A 147 -3.60 5.84 12.12
N ILE A 148 -2.99 5.68 10.95
CA ILE A 148 -3.30 6.46 9.76
C ILE A 148 -4.77 6.33 9.33
N GLN A 149 -5.34 5.13 9.36
CA GLN A 149 -6.73 4.88 8.98
C GLN A 149 -7.69 5.62 9.91
N THR A 150 -7.51 5.42 11.22
CA THR A 150 -8.36 6.00 12.26
C THR A 150 -8.22 7.51 12.31
N THR A 151 -6.99 8.04 12.25
CA THR A 151 -6.71 9.49 12.26
C THR A 151 -7.35 10.21 11.07
N LEU A 152 -7.20 9.68 9.85
CA LEU A 152 -7.80 10.31 8.66
C LEU A 152 -9.32 10.20 8.68
N SER A 153 -9.88 9.09 9.17
CA SER A 153 -11.32 8.91 9.30
C SER A 153 -11.93 9.87 10.34
N GLU A 154 -11.25 10.04 11.48
CA GLU A 154 -11.63 11.01 12.51
C GLU A 154 -11.55 12.45 11.99
N ALA A 155 -10.49 12.80 11.26
CA ALA A 155 -10.35 14.12 10.63
C ALA A 155 -11.52 14.43 9.67
N VAL A 156 -11.92 13.47 8.84
CA VAL A 156 -13.10 13.64 7.96
C VAL A 156 -14.37 13.92 8.77
N LEU A 157 -14.59 13.21 9.88
CA LEU A 157 -15.78 13.40 10.71
C LEU A 157 -15.76 14.73 11.47
N GLN A 158 -14.60 15.12 12.01
CA GLN A 158 -14.42 16.38 12.73
C GLN A 158 -14.62 17.60 11.82
N LEU A 159 -14.27 17.49 10.53
CA LEU A 159 -14.49 18.51 9.51
C LEU A 159 -15.89 18.48 8.89
N ASN A 160 -16.87 17.90 9.59
CA ASN A 160 -18.26 17.80 9.13
C ASN A 160 -18.40 17.10 7.77
N GLY A 161 -17.59 16.06 7.51
CA GLY A 161 -17.68 15.28 6.28
C GLY A 161 -19.08 14.70 6.04
N THR A 162 -19.84 14.39 7.10
CA THR A 162 -21.23 13.92 6.99
C THR A 162 -22.23 14.98 6.54
N GLN A 163 -21.81 16.24 6.47
CA GLN A 163 -22.58 17.38 5.96
C GLN A 163 -21.98 17.97 4.67
N THR A 164 -20.93 17.35 4.14
CA THR A 164 -20.19 17.85 2.98
C THR A 164 -20.68 17.18 1.70
N GLU A 165 -21.14 17.97 0.74
CA GLU A 165 -21.57 17.46 -0.56
C GLU A 165 -20.42 16.79 -1.32
N GLY A 166 -20.65 15.57 -1.80
CA GLY A 166 -19.69 14.83 -2.61
C GLY A 166 -18.44 14.36 -1.85
N ILE A 167 -18.48 14.22 -0.52
CA ILE A 167 -17.36 13.66 0.25
C ILE A 167 -16.90 12.31 -0.35
N PHE A 168 -15.58 12.07 -0.41
CA PHE A 168 -14.92 10.98 -1.17
C PHE A 168 -15.07 11.01 -2.70
N ARG A 169 -16.05 11.71 -3.28
CA ARG A 169 -16.18 11.86 -4.74
C ARG A 169 -15.39 13.06 -5.27
N VAL A 170 -15.54 14.21 -4.62
CA VAL A 170 -14.79 15.43 -4.93
C VAL A 170 -13.35 15.27 -4.41
N PRO A 171 -12.32 15.54 -5.24
CA PRO A 171 -10.93 15.51 -4.80
C PRO A 171 -10.62 16.74 -3.93
N GLY A 172 -9.83 16.55 -2.88
CA GLY A 172 -9.22 17.66 -2.16
C GLY A 172 -8.08 18.28 -2.96
N ASP A 173 -7.61 19.44 -2.53
CA ASP A 173 -6.47 20.11 -3.14
C ASP A 173 -5.22 19.21 -3.07
N ILE A 174 -4.51 19.08 -4.20
CA ILE A 174 -3.41 18.12 -4.31
C ILE A 174 -2.19 18.52 -3.47
N ASP A 175 -1.93 19.82 -3.33
CA ASP A 175 -0.82 20.32 -2.54
C ASP A 175 -1.11 20.14 -1.05
N GLU A 176 -2.36 20.38 -0.62
CA GLU A 176 -2.79 20.09 0.74
C GLU A 176 -2.77 18.58 1.06
N VAL A 177 -3.19 17.72 0.12
CA VAL A 177 -3.12 16.26 0.28
C VAL A 177 -1.66 15.81 0.43
N ASN A 178 -0.75 16.36 -0.37
CA ASN A 178 0.67 16.02 -0.30
C ASN A 178 1.31 16.55 1.00
N ALA A 179 0.96 17.76 1.44
CA ALA A 179 1.40 18.29 2.72
C ALA A 179 0.93 17.42 3.89
N MET A 180 -0.35 17.01 3.87
CA MET A 180 -0.94 16.11 4.87
C MET A 180 -0.26 14.74 4.88
N LYS A 181 0.09 14.20 3.70
CA LYS A 181 0.86 12.94 3.57
C LYS A 181 2.19 13.03 4.32
N LEU A 182 2.91 14.15 4.17
CA LEU A 182 4.19 14.38 4.86
C LEU A 182 4.05 14.51 6.38
N GLN A 183 2.96 15.13 6.87
CA GLN A 183 2.65 15.21 8.31
C GLN A 183 2.37 13.83 8.91
N ILE A 184 1.58 13.02 8.21
CA ILE A 184 1.25 11.65 8.63
C ILE A 184 2.50 10.78 8.72
N ASP A 185 3.42 10.88 7.75
CA ASP A 185 4.71 10.15 7.81
C ASP A 185 5.61 10.61 8.98
N GLN A 186 5.37 11.81 9.52
CA GLN A 186 6.03 12.35 10.72
C GLN A 186 5.25 12.06 12.01
N TRP A 187 4.17 11.29 11.95
CA TRP A 187 3.29 10.99 13.09
C TRP A 187 2.58 12.21 13.68
N GLU A 188 2.36 13.23 12.86
CA GLU A 188 1.63 14.43 13.22
C GLU A 188 0.14 14.27 12.87
N VAL A 189 -0.74 14.75 13.75
CA VAL A 189 -2.17 14.81 13.45
C VAL A 189 -2.37 15.99 12.50
N PRO A 190 -2.92 15.76 11.31
CA PRO A 190 -2.97 16.81 10.31
C PRO A 190 -4.05 17.85 10.64
N GLU A 191 -3.69 19.11 10.51
CA GLU A 191 -4.62 20.24 10.59
C GLU A 191 -5.07 20.61 9.18
N CYS A 192 -6.38 20.63 8.94
CA CYS A 192 -6.96 21.01 7.66
C CYS A 192 -8.36 21.59 7.88
N ASN A 193 -8.83 22.42 6.95
CA ASN A 193 -10.18 22.98 6.98
C ASN A 193 -11.13 22.28 5.99
N ASP A 194 -10.59 21.64 4.96
CA ASP A 194 -11.37 20.97 3.91
C ASP A 194 -11.48 19.46 4.17
N PRO A 195 -12.70 18.92 4.42
CA PRO A 195 -12.90 17.48 4.60
C PRO A 195 -12.54 16.63 3.36
N HIS A 196 -12.47 17.21 2.15
CA HIS A 196 -12.06 16.49 0.95
C HIS A 196 -10.58 16.09 0.96
N VAL A 197 -9.72 16.81 1.69
CA VAL A 197 -8.28 16.52 1.79
C VAL A 197 -8.02 15.21 2.54
N PRO A 198 -8.44 15.03 3.82
CA PRO A 198 -8.23 13.76 4.52
C PRO A 198 -9.02 12.62 3.87
N ALA A 199 -10.18 12.89 3.25
CA ALA A 199 -10.93 11.89 2.48
C ALA A 199 -10.15 11.40 1.25
N SER A 200 -9.46 12.31 0.55
CA SER A 200 -8.62 11.98 -0.60
C SER A 200 -7.36 11.22 -0.18
N LEU A 201 -6.73 11.63 0.92
CA LEU A 201 -5.56 10.94 1.46
C LEU A 201 -5.90 9.54 1.99
N LEU A 202 -7.06 9.37 2.63
CA LEU A 202 -7.52 8.05 3.09
C LEU A 202 -7.69 7.07 1.93
N LYS A 203 -8.35 7.50 0.84
CA LYS A 203 -8.45 6.68 -0.39
C LYS A 203 -7.06 6.37 -0.97
N LEU A 204 -6.19 7.38 -1.03
CA LEU A 204 -4.82 7.23 -1.52
C LEU A 204 -4.05 6.18 -0.71
N TRP A 205 -4.18 6.19 0.61
CA TRP A 205 -3.51 5.24 1.48
C TRP A 205 -3.90 3.80 1.17
N TYR A 206 -5.21 3.49 1.10
CA TYR A 206 -5.67 2.14 0.71
C TYR A 206 -5.15 1.73 -0.67
N ARG A 207 -5.22 2.65 -1.64
CA ARG A 207 -4.75 2.41 -3.01
C ARG A 207 -3.26 2.12 -3.08
N GLU A 208 -2.47 2.79 -2.24
CA GLU A 208 -1.02 2.66 -2.15
C GLU A 208 -0.55 1.49 -1.29
N LEU A 209 -1.43 0.81 -0.55
CA LEU A 209 -1.05 -0.41 0.16
C LEU A 209 -0.32 -1.37 -0.78
N TYR A 210 0.72 -2.01 -0.23
CA TYR A 210 1.59 -2.89 -1.02
C TYR A 210 0.76 -4.00 -1.69
N GLU A 211 -0.10 -4.63 -0.89
CA GLU A 211 -1.18 -5.51 -1.32
C GLU A 211 -2.53 -4.80 -1.15
N PRO A 212 -3.52 -4.95 -2.06
CA PRO A 212 -4.86 -4.43 -1.82
C PRO A 212 -5.43 -4.88 -0.46
N LEU A 213 -6.33 -4.06 0.11
CA LEU A 213 -6.97 -4.35 1.40
C LEU A 213 -7.61 -5.74 1.42
N ILE A 214 -8.26 -6.12 0.32
CA ILE A 214 -8.68 -7.49 0.07
C ILE A 214 -7.56 -8.18 -0.72
N PRO A 215 -6.86 -9.15 -0.11
CA PRO A 215 -5.75 -9.84 -0.76
C PRO A 215 -6.14 -10.48 -2.09
N SER A 216 -5.19 -10.56 -3.01
CA SER A 216 -5.46 -10.96 -4.40
C SER A 216 -5.99 -12.40 -4.53
N GLU A 217 -5.70 -13.26 -3.57
CA GLU A 217 -6.22 -14.63 -3.48
C GLU A 217 -7.74 -14.71 -3.25
N PHE A 218 -8.35 -13.71 -2.62
CA PHE A 218 -9.80 -13.64 -2.40
C PHE A 218 -10.55 -12.90 -3.50
N TYR A 219 -9.82 -12.26 -4.43
CA TYR A 219 -10.41 -11.37 -5.43
C TYR A 219 -11.46 -12.09 -6.28
N GLU A 220 -11.14 -13.28 -6.80
CA GLU A 220 -12.06 -14.02 -7.67
C GLU A 220 -13.34 -14.45 -6.93
N GLU A 221 -13.22 -14.90 -5.67
CA GLU A 221 -14.38 -15.20 -4.82
C GLU A 221 -15.24 -13.95 -4.60
N CYS A 222 -14.65 -12.77 -4.40
CA CYS A 222 -15.39 -11.51 -4.23
C CYS A 222 -16.20 -11.17 -5.49
N ILE A 223 -15.59 -11.31 -6.67
CA ILE A 223 -16.22 -11.02 -7.95
C ILE A 223 -17.39 -11.98 -8.23
N GLN A 224 -17.24 -13.26 -7.89
CA GLN A 224 -18.29 -14.27 -8.06
C GLN A 224 -19.47 -14.08 -7.11
N ASN A 225 -19.22 -13.59 -5.89
CA ASN A 225 -20.24 -13.39 -4.85
C ASN A 225 -20.66 -11.91 -4.72
N CYS A 226 -20.40 -11.06 -5.71
CA CYS A 226 -20.70 -9.62 -5.65
C CYS A 226 -22.20 -9.28 -5.56
N LEU A 227 -23.08 -10.25 -5.81
CA LEU A 227 -24.54 -10.13 -5.70
C LEU A 227 -25.13 -11.05 -4.60
N ASP A 228 -24.30 -11.77 -3.84
CA ASP A 228 -24.72 -12.67 -2.77
C ASP A 228 -24.31 -12.11 -1.39
N PRO A 229 -25.26 -11.62 -0.57
CA PRO A 229 -24.94 -11.07 0.74
C PRO A 229 -24.23 -12.07 1.67
N GLU A 230 -24.71 -13.32 1.73
CA GLU A 230 -24.16 -14.32 2.65
C GLU A 230 -22.77 -14.76 2.21
N GLY A 231 -22.59 -15.03 0.92
CA GLY A 231 -21.29 -15.32 0.32
C GLY A 231 -20.29 -14.18 0.49
N ALA A 232 -20.72 -12.92 0.30
CA ALA A 232 -19.85 -11.76 0.46
C ALA A 232 -19.33 -11.59 1.89
N VAL A 233 -20.20 -11.76 2.89
CA VAL A 233 -19.82 -11.70 4.32
C VAL A 233 -18.92 -12.88 4.69
N ALA A 234 -19.23 -14.10 4.22
CA ALA A 234 -18.42 -15.28 4.50
C ALA A 234 -16.97 -15.14 3.99
N ILE A 235 -16.74 -14.40 2.90
CA ILE A 235 -15.38 -14.10 2.42
C ILE A 235 -14.65 -13.19 3.41
N VAL A 236 -15.32 -12.17 3.98
CA VAL A 236 -14.73 -11.26 4.96
C VAL A 236 -14.24 -12.01 6.20
N ASP A 237 -14.97 -13.04 6.65
CA ASP A 237 -14.59 -13.85 7.80
C ASP A 237 -13.30 -14.66 7.58
N LYS A 238 -13.03 -15.06 6.33
CA LYS A 238 -11.82 -15.80 5.94
C LYS A 238 -10.58 -14.91 5.80
N LEU A 239 -10.75 -13.59 5.73
CA LEU A 239 -9.62 -12.67 5.54
C LEU A 239 -8.63 -12.76 6.71
N PRO A 240 -7.33 -12.48 6.46
CA PRO A 240 -6.36 -12.30 7.53
C PRO A 240 -6.87 -11.29 8.56
N GLU A 241 -6.57 -11.53 9.84
CA GLU A 241 -7.17 -10.79 10.96
C GLU A 241 -7.05 -9.26 10.79
N ILE A 242 -5.87 -8.76 10.42
CA ILE A 242 -5.65 -7.33 10.23
C ILE A 242 -6.44 -6.77 9.03
N ASN A 243 -6.48 -7.48 7.90
CA ASN A 243 -7.27 -7.09 6.73
C ASN A 243 -8.76 -7.04 7.06
N ARG A 244 -9.26 -8.04 7.80
CA ARG A 244 -10.65 -8.09 8.26
C ARG A 244 -10.98 -6.91 9.16
N LEU A 245 -10.17 -6.62 10.17
CA LEU A 245 -10.39 -5.47 11.07
C LEU A 245 -10.39 -4.14 10.32
N VAL A 246 -9.41 -3.94 9.44
CA VAL A 246 -9.29 -2.71 8.63
C VAL A 246 -10.48 -2.56 7.68
N LEU A 247 -10.91 -3.64 7.02
CA LEU A 247 -12.08 -3.65 6.15
C LEU A 247 -13.38 -3.39 6.93
N CYS A 248 -13.61 -4.09 8.05
CA CYS A 248 -14.80 -3.88 8.88
C CYS A 248 -14.87 -2.44 9.41
N TYR A 249 -13.74 -1.85 9.82
CA TYR A 249 -13.68 -0.43 10.19
C TYR A 249 -14.07 0.47 9.01
N LEU A 250 -13.50 0.23 7.82
CA LEU A 250 -13.81 1.01 6.62
C LEU A 250 -15.29 0.91 6.27
N ILE A 251 -15.87 -0.29 6.24
CA ILE A 251 -17.28 -0.50 5.93
C ILE A 251 -18.17 0.19 6.97
N ARG A 252 -17.83 0.09 8.26
CA ARG A 252 -18.54 0.81 9.33
C ARG A 252 -18.52 2.32 9.11
N PHE A 253 -17.36 2.84 8.74
CA PHE A 253 -17.17 4.26 8.48
C PHE A 253 -17.99 4.71 7.27
N LEU A 254 -18.02 3.93 6.17
CA LEU A 254 -18.85 4.21 5.00
C LEU A 254 -20.35 4.11 5.30
N GLN A 255 -20.77 3.18 6.16
CA GLN A 255 -22.16 3.04 6.62
C GLN A 255 -22.67 4.32 7.32
N VAL A 256 -21.79 5.08 7.98
CA VAL A 256 -22.16 6.40 8.55
C VAL A 256 -22.60 7.36 7.45
N PHE A 257 -21.88 7.44 6.32
CA PHE A 257 -22.23 8.33 5.21
C PHE A 257 -23.41 7.80 4.39
N ALA A 258 -23.51 6.49 4.21
CA ALA A 258 -24.59 5.84 3.48
C ALA A 258 -25.96 5.93 4.18
N ALA A 259 -25.98 6.22 5.49
CA ALA A 259 -27.22 6.40 6.24
C ALA A 259 -28.06 7.55 5.64
N GLU A 260 -29.37 7.35 5.51
CA GLU A 260 -30.28 8.22 4.76
C GLU A 260 -30.19 9.71 5.16
N GLN A 261 -30.09 9.98 6.47
CA GLN A 261 -29.96 11.33 7.01
C GLN A 261 -28.68 12.06 6.57
N ASN A 262 -27.60 11.32 6.30
CA ASN A 262 -26.33 11.88 5.84
C ASN A 262 -26.24 11.85 4.31
N ALA A 263 -26.69 10.76 3.66
CA ALA A 263 -26.70 10.61 2.21
C ALA A 263 -27.58 11.67 1.53
N SER A 264 -28.69 12.08 2.15
CA SER A 264 -29.56 13.14 1.64
C SER A 264 -28.87 14.51 1.57
N VAL A 265 -27.89 14.78 2.43
CA VAL A 265 -27.07 16.00 2.44
C VAL A 265 -25.84 15.82 1.55
N THR A 266 -25.02 14.81 1.84
CA THR A 266 -23.74 14.56 1.15
C THR A 266 -23.90 14.13 -0.32
N LYS A 267 -25.09 13.65 -0.72
CA LYS A 267 -25.36 13.01 -2.02
C LYS A 267 -24.54 11.73 -2.27
N MET A 268 -24.03 11.12 -1.20
CA MET A 268 -23.21 9.92 -1.25
C MET A 268 -23.95 8.73 -0.62
N ASP A 269 -24.76 8.04 -1.44
CA ASP A 269 -25.38 6.76 -1.05
C ASP A 269 -24.37 5.60 -1.11
N ALA A 270 -24.82 4.40 -0.72
CA ALA A 270 -23.98 3.19 -0.75
C ALA A 270 -23.40 2.89 -2.15
N SER A 271 -24.13 3.19 -3.22
CA SER A 271 -23.68 2.97 -4.60
C SER A 271 -22.57 3.95 -4.98
N ASN A 272 -22.73 5.22 -4.66
CA ASN A 272 -21.73 6.27 -4.91
C ASN A 272 -20.47 6.05 -4.09
N LEU A 273 -20.60 5.63 -2.83
CA LEU A 273 -19.47 5.30 -1.96
C LEU A 273 -18.72 4.06 -2.47
N ALA A 274 -19.43 3.02 -2.90
CA ALA A 274 -18.81 1.84 -3.47
C ALA A 274 -18.05 2.15 -4.77
N MET A 275 -18.60 3.01 -5.63
CA MET A 275 -17.95 3.46 -6.87
C MET A 275 -16.57 4.10 -6.60
N VAL A 276 -16.47 4.93 -5.56
CA VAL A 276 -15.22 5.62 -5.24
C VAL A 276 -14.26 4.77 -4.42
N MET A 277 -14.74 3.80 -3.64
CA MET A 277 -13.91 3.04 -2.71
C MET A 277 -13.43 1.70 -3.27
N ALA A 278 -14.21 1.02 -4.11
CA ALA A 278 -13.87 -0.30 -4.65
C ALA A 278 -12.49 -0.37 -5.33
N PRO A 279 -12.07 0.61 -6.16
CA PRO A 279 -10.74 0.60 -6.77
C PRO A 279 -9.57 0.75 -5.79
N ASN A 280 -9.84 1.14 -4.53
CA ASN A 280 -8.83 1.25 -3.48
C ASN A 280 -8.78 0.01 -2.58
N CYS A 281 -9.82 -0.83 -2.58
CA CYS A 281 -9.90 -2.05 -1.77
C CYS A 281 -9.56 -3.32 -2.54
N LEU A 282 -9.92 -3.37 -3.83
CA LEU A 282 -9.76 -4.50 -4.73
C LEU A 282 -8.84 -4.11 -5.90
N ARG A 283 -8.21 -5.10 -6.53
CA ARG A 283 -7.33 -4.88 -7.68
C ARG A 283 -7.40 -6.06 -8.64
N CYS A 284 -8.00 -5.84 -9.82
CA CYS A 284 -7.94 -6.79 -10.92
C CYS A 284 -6.50 -7.03 -11.38
N MET A 285 -6.08 -8.30 -11.44
CA MET A 285 -4.73 -8.72 -11.88
C MET A 285 -4.65 -9.08 -13.37
N SER A 286 -5.77 -9.02 -14.10
CA SER A 286 -5.82 -9.27 -15.55
C SER A 286 -5.30 -8.06 -16.34
N ASP A 287 -4.57 -8.34 -17.43
CA ASP A 287 -4.13 -7.34 -18.40
C ASP A 287 -5.15 -7.09 -19.54
N ASP A 288 -6.22 -7.89 -19.63
CA ASP A 288 -7.26 -7.72 -20.67
C ASP A 288 -8.21 -6.58 -20.29
N PRO A 289 -8.27 -5.47 -21.09
CA PRO A 289 -9.15 -4.34 -20.81
C PRO A 289 -10.63 -4.72 -20.68
N ARG A 290 -11.08 -5.78 -21.36
CA ARG A 290 -12.47 -6.26 -21.28
C ARG A 290 -12.77 -6.86 -19.91
N VAL A 291 -11.85 -7.69 -19.41
CA VAL A 291 -11.95 -8.30 -18.08
C VAL A 291 -11.88 -7.23 -17.00
N ILE A 292 -10.96 -6.27 -17.13
CA ILE A 292 -10.86 -5.13 -16.20
C ILE A 292 -12.19 -4.37 -16.14
N PHE A 293 -12.74 -4.00 -17.31
CA PHE A 293 -14.00 -3.24 -17.37
C PHE A 293 -15.21 -4.00 -16.80
N GLU A 294 -15.33 -5.29 -17.09
CA GLU A 294 -16.39 -6.13 -16.53
C GLU A 294 -16.25 -6.24 -15.01
N ASN A 295 -15.02 -6.48 -14.55
CA ASN A 295 -14.74 -6.66 -13.13
C ASN A 295 -14.94 -5.38 -12.34
N THR A 296 -14.63 -4.19 -12.88
CA THR A 296 -14.89 -2.92 -12.18
C THR A 296 -16.35 -2.82 -11.72
N ARG A 297 -17.32 -3.29 -12.52
CA ARG A 297 -18.74 -3.29 -12.12
C ARG A 297 -19.01 -4.24 -10.96
N LYS A 298 -18.39 -5.43 -10.98
CA LYS A 298 -18.53 -6.44 -9.93
C LYS A 298 -17.81 -6.04 -8.64
N GLU A 299 -16.65 -5.38 -8.73
CA GLU A 299 -15.95 -4.78 -7.59
C GLU A 299 -16.83 -3.76 -6.87
N MET A 300 -17.45 -2.84 -7.63
CA MET A 300 -18.40 -1.86 -7.07
C MET A 300 -19.62 -2.54 -6.44
N ALA A 301 -20.19 -3.55 -7.09
CA ALA A 301 -21.32 -4.30 -6.54
C ALA A 301 -20.95 -5.01 -5.23
N TYR A 302 -19.76 -5.62 -5.16
CA TYR A 302 -19.27 -6.30 -3.96
C TYR A 302 -19.09 -5.32 -2.78
N VAL A 303 -18.43 -4.17 -3.00
CA VAL A 303 -18.27 -3.17 -1.92
C VAL A 303 -19.62 -2.59 -1.50
N LYS A 304 -20.55 -2.35 -2.44
CA LYS A 304 -21.92 -1.95 -2.11
C LYS A 304 -22.62 -3.00 -1.24
N MET A 305 -22.49 -4.27 -1.59
CA MET A 305 -23.05 -5.39 -0.84
C MET A 305 -22.57 -5.39 0.61
N LEU A 306 -21.27 -5.15 0.83
CA LEU A 306 -20.70 -5.04 2.17
C LEU A 306 -21.23 -3.82 2.93
N ILE A 307 -21.34 -2.65 2.28
CA ILE A 307 -21.91 -1.45 2.92
C ILE A 307 -23.34 -1.72 3.39
N GLU A 308 -24.16 -2.41 2.58
CA GLU A 308 -25.57 -2.66 2.86
C GLU A 308 -25.81 -3.78 3.88
N ASN A 309 -24.96 -4.81 3.92
CA ASN A 309 -25.28 -6.06 4.62
C ASN A 309 -24.27 -6.50 5.68
N LEU A 310 -23.04 -5.96 5.71
CA LEU A 310 -22.04 -6.38 6.68
C LEU A 310 -22.39 -5.82 8.07
N ASP A 311 -22.53 -6.71 9.06
CA ASP A 311 -22.65 -6.30 10.46
C ASP A 311 -21.29 -5.82 10.98
N THR A 312 -21.21 -4.54 11.30
CA THR A 312 -20.00 -3.90 11.83
C THR A 312 -20.10 -3.55 13.31
N THR A 313 -21.06 -4.12 14.04
CA THR A 313 -21.22 -3.90 15.48
C THR A 313 -20.00 -4.35 16.29
N CYS A 314 -19.28 -5.37 15.81
CA CYS A 314 -18.02 -5.85 16.38
C CYS A 314 -16.93 -4.76 16.47
N MET A 315 -17.01 -3.72 15.65
CA MET A 315 -16.04 -2.61 15.63
C MET A 315 -16.32 -1.54 16.69
N LYS A 316 -17.41 -1.65 17.47
CA LYS A 316 -17.68 -0.70 18.57
C LYS A 316 -16.58 -0.81 19.63
N GLY A 317 -15.84 0.28 19.84
CA GLY A 317 -14.76 0.36 20.84
C GLY A 317 -13.41 -0.20 20.38
N VAL A 318 -13.30 -0.63 19.13
CA VAL A 318 -12.01 -1.02 18.53
C VAL A 318 -11.31 0.24 18.02
N LEU A 319 -10.14 0.56 18.59
CA LEU A 319 -9.24 1.64 18.20
C LEU A 319 -7.81 1.11 18.01
#